data_AF-A0AAD7FNG7-F1
#
_entry.id   AF-A0AAD7FNG7-F1
#
_cell.length_a   1.000
_cell.length_b   1.000
_cell.length_c   1.000
_cell.angle_alpha   90.00
_cell.angle_beta   90.00
_cell.angle_gamma   90.00
#
_symmetry.space_group_name_H-M   'P 1'
#
loop_
_entity.id
_entity.type
_entity.pdbx_description
1 polymer ?
#
loop_
_entity_poly.entity_id
_entity_poly.type
_entity_poly.pdbx_seq_one_letter_code
_entity_poly.pdbx_strand_id
1 'polypeptide(L)'
;ELVRLPGHGKKDRDSGLSAGDFRALVRAREELTAVWMLTMSPYVPDLAPCAALAPLEPACTTVDALQSGKAHHKLVRESGVADGYLYDPLCGIQALIEADLAAEGYCVACVALRREIWANRREKVWDNLDIWFGLDG
;
A
#
# COMPACT_ATOMS: atom_id res chain seq x y z
N GLU A 1 1.51 -7.19 15.96
CA GLU A 1 1.30 -8.55 16.48
C GLU A 1 0.03 -9.10 15.83
N LEU A 2 0.15 -10.07 14.93
CA LEU A 2 -1.02 -10.71 14.31
C LEU A 2 -1.69 -11.57 15.38
N VAL A 3 -2.88 -11.16 15.85
CA VAL A 3 -3.61 -11.81 16.94
C VAL A 3 -4.11 -13.17 16.47
N ARG A 4 -3.28 -14.22 16.62
CA ARG A 4 -3.74 -15.60 16.47
C ARG A 4 -4.51 -15.99 17.73
N LEU A 5 -5.80 -16.26 17.58
CA LEU A 5 -6.64 -16.73 18.68
C LEU A 5 -6.08 -18.04 19.28
N PRO A 6 -6.20 -18.26 20.60
CA PRO A 6 -5.80 -19.51 21.24
C PRO A 6 -6.52 -20.71 20.60
N GLY A 7 -5.75 -21.59 19.95
CA GLY A 7 -6.29 -22.78 19.28
C GLY A 7 -6.44 -22.68 17.75
N HIS A 8 -6.13 -21.54 17.14
CA HIS A 8 -6.05 -21.43 15.68
C HIS A 8 -4.93 -22.34 15.16
N GLY A 9 -5.26 -23.31 14.29
CA GLY A 9 -4.33 -24.34 13.79
C GLY A 9 -4.23 -25.63 14.62
N LYS A 10 -5.06 -25.82 15.65
CA LYS A 10 -5.15 -27.09 16.42
C LYS A 10 -6.31 -27.99 15.97
N LYS A 11 -6.43 -28.23 14.66
CA LYS A 11 -7.16 -29.38 14.13
C LYS A 11 -6.19 -30.19 13.28
N ASP A 12 -5.99 -31.44 13.67
CA ASP A 12 -5.22 -32.50 13.04
C ASP A 12 -3.95 -32.09 12.29
N ARG A 13 -2.83 -32.27 12.99
CA ARG A 13 -1.50 -32.30 12.38
C ARG A 13 -1.50 -33.41 11.32
N ASP A 14 -1.41 -33.03 10.04
CA ASP A 14 -0.67 -33.69 8.95
C ASP A 14 -1.39 -33.85 7.60
N SER A 15 -2.53 -33.18 7.35
CA SER A 15 -2.92 -32.90 5.97
C SER A 15 -2.23 -31.60 5.54
N GLY A 16 -1.17 -31.69 4.75
CA GLY A 16 -0.58 -30.51 4.09
C GLY A 16 -1.65 -29.69 3.36
N LEU A 17 -1.34 -28.42 3.05
CA LEU A 17 -2.24 -27.56 2.28
C LEU A 17 -2.75 -28.31 1.05
N SER A 18 -4.06 -28.27 0.81
CA SER A 18 -4.60 -28.87 -0.41
C SER A 18 -4.01 -28.14 -1.62
N ALA A 19 -3.94 -28.82 -2.76
CA ALA A 19 -3.50 -28.17 -4.00
C ALA A 19 -4.38 -26.97 -4.37
N GLY A 20 -5.65 -26.97 -3.94
CA GLY A 20 -6.57 -25.84 -4.09
C GLY A 20 -6.14 -24.64 -3.24
N ASP A 21 -5.98 -24.85 -1.93
CA ASP A 21 -5.58 -23.79 -1.00
C ASP A 21 -4.21 -23.20 -1.37
N PHE A 22 -3.27 -24.06 -1.76
CA PHE A 22 -1.96 -23.61 -2.21
C PHE A 22 -2.06 -22.68 -3.43
N ARG A 23 -2.89 -23.03 -4.42
CA ARG A 23 -3.11 -22.16 -5.60
C ARG A 23 -3.80 -20.85 -5.22
N ALA A 24 -4.77 -20.88 -4.32
CA ALA A 24 -5.44 -19.67 -3.83
C ALA A 24 -4.45 -18.73 -3.13
N LEU A 25 -3.59 -19.27 -2.25
CA LEU A 25 -2.53 -18.50 -1.59
C LEU A 25 -1.52 -17.90 -2.58
N VAL A 26 -1.12 -18.66 -3.61
CA VAL A 26 -0.21 -18.16 -4.66
C VAL A 26 -0.84 -17.01 -5.43
N ARG A 27 -2.11 -17.14 -5.85
CA ARG A 27 -2.85 -16.07 -6.53
C ARG A 27 -2.95 -14.83 -5.65
N ALA A 28 -3.41 -14.97 -4.41
CA ALA A 28 -3.54 -13.85 -3.50
C ALA A 28 -2.20 -13.13 -3.26
N ARG A 29 -1.11 -13.88 -3.13
CA ARG A 29 0.24 -13.30 -3.03
C ARG A 29 0.63 -12.51 -4.29
N GLU A 30 0.34 -13.03 -5.48
CA GLU A 30 0.64 -12.35 -6.74
C GLU A 30 -0.12 -11.02 -6.86
N GLU A 31 -1.42 -11.02 -6.56
CA GLU A 31 -2.25 -9.81 -6.56
C GLU A 31 -1.76 -8.77 -5.54
N LEU A 32 -1.50 -9.22 -4.30
CA LEU A 32 -0.94 -8.38 -3.24
C LEU A 32 0.41 -7.78 -3.65
N THR A 33 1.29 -8.58 -4.26
CA THR A 33 2.60 -8.11 -4.74
C THR A 33 2.44 -7.08 -5.85
N ALA A 34 1.52 -7.32 -6.81
CA ALA A 34 1.26 -6.38 -7.90
C ALA A 34 0.76 -5.03 -7.38
N VAL A 35 -0.18 -5.04 -6.43
CA VAL A 35 -0.65 -3.83 -5.76
C VAL A 35 0.48 -3.11 -5.05
N TRP A 36 1.36 -3.85 -4.36
CA TRP A 36 2.47 -3.23 -3.64
C TRP A 36 3.44 -2.53 -4.59
N MET A 37 3.83 -3.20 -5.68
CA MET A 37 4.70 -2.62 -6.70
C MET A 37 4.12 -1.34 -7.31
N LEU A 38 2.81 -1.32 -7.58
CA LEU A 38 2.12 -0.13 -8.09
C LEU A 38 2.03 0.99 -7.05
N THR A 39 1.94 0.65 -5.77
CA THR A 39 1.88 1.64 -4.68
C THR A 39 3.25 2.28 -4.42
N MET A 40 4.31 1.49 -4.51
CA MET A 40 5.69 1.98 -4.37
C MET A 40 6.15 2.86 -5.54
N SER A 41 5.46 2.82 -6.68
CA SER A 41 5.81 3.63 -7.85
C SER A 41 5.61 5.13 -7.58
N PRO A 42 6.57 6.00 -7.96
CA PRO A 42 6.37 7.45 -7.90
C PRO A 42 5.35 7.96 -8.93
N TYR A 43 5.01 7.13 -9.92
CA TYR A 43 4.06 7.45 -10.99
C TYR A 43 2.72 6.77 -10.76
N VAL A 44 2.07 7.08 -9.64
CA VAL A 44 0.69 6.65 -9.42
C VAL A 44 -0.22 7.57 -10.26
N PRO A 45 -0.99 7.05 -11.24
CA PRO A 45 -1.82 7.88 -12.12
C PRO A 45 -2.84 8.74 -11.35
N ASP A 46 -3.28 8.22 -10.21
CA ASP A 46 -4.27 8.86 -9.33
C ASP A 46 -3.71 10.11 -8.63
N LEU A 47 -2.39 10.28 -8.57
CA LEU A 47 -1.74 11.40 -7.89
C LEU A 47 -1.52 12.58 -8.84
N ALA A 48 -2.51 13.47 -8.88
CA ALA A 48 -2.39 14.73 -9.63
C ALA A 48 -1.33 15.67 -9.01
N PRO A 49 -0.58 16.44 -9.84
CA PRO A 49 0.32 17.48 -9.35
C PRO A 49 -0.41 18.58 -8.58
N CYS A 50 0.25 19.27 -7.64
CA CYS A 50 -0.35 20.38 -6.89
C CYS A 50 -0.94 21.49 -7.80
N ALA A 51 -0.37 21.69 -8.99
CA ALA A 51 -0.89 22.65 -9.96
C ALA A 51 -2.34 22.37 -10.40
N ALA A 52 -2.83 21.14 -10.23
CA ALA A 52 -4.21 20.75 -10.50
C ALA A 52 -5.17 21.00 -9.32
N LEU A 53 -4.67 21.35 -8.13
CA LEU A 53 -5.40 21.36 -6.85
C LEU A 53 -5.49 22.76 -6.20
N ALA A 54 -5.67 23.82 -6.99
CA ALA A 54 -5.64 25.25 -6.59
C ALA A 54 -6.10 25.61 -5.14
N PRO A 55 -5.51 26.64 -4.48
CA PRO A 55 -4.45 27.53 -4.97
C PRO A 55 -3.06 26.92 -4.72
N LEU A 56 -2.16 27.14 -5.69
CA LEU A 56 -0.76 26.72 -5.65
C LEU A 56 -0.08 27.23 -4.37
N GLU A 57 0.29 26.30 -3.48
CA GLU A 57 1.37 26.55 -2.53
C GLU A 57 2.69 26.47 -3.32
N PRO A 58 3.38 27.60 -3.61
CA PRO A 58 4.53 27.63 -4.51
C PRO A 58 5.72 26.79 -4.01
N ALA A 59 5.67 26.30 -2.77
CA ALA A 59 6.70 25.48 -2.14
C ALA A 59 6.42 23.97 -2.18
N CYS A 60 5.30 23.50 -2.77
CA CYS A 60 4.96 22.07 -2.76
C CYS A 60 5.89 21.27 -3.67
N THR A 61 6.48 20.18 -3.15
CA THR A 61 7.42 19.31 -3.90
C THR A 61 6.81 18.72 -5.18
N THR A 62 5.47 18.61 -5.29
CA THR A 62 4.79 18.05 -6.47
C THR A 62 4.69 19.01 -7.65
N VAL A 63 5.11 20.28 -7.51
CA VAL A 63 5.21 21.21 -8.65
C VAL A 63 6.37 20.85 -9.58
N ASP A 64 7.39 20.16 -9.06
CA ASP A 64 8.57 19.71 -9.80
C ASP A 64 8.62 18.18 -9.77
N ALA A 65 8.61 17.55 -10.96
CA ALA A 65 8.57 16.09 -11.07
C ALA A 65 9.82 15.41 -10.47
N LEU A 66 11.00 16.05 -10.54
CA LEU A 66 12.23 15.51 -9.98
C LEU A 66 12.20 15.59 -8.44
N GLN A 67 11.75 16.70 -7.87
CA GLN A 67 11.61 16.85 -6.41
C GLN A 67 10.54 15.91 -5.86
N SER A 68 9.39 15.80 -6.54
CA SER A 68 8.34 14.82 -6.22
C SER A 68 8.89 13.39 -6.22
N GLY A 69 9.68 13.02 -7.23
CA GLY A 69 10.31 11.71 -7.31
C GLY A 69 11.31 11.43 -6.19
N LYS A 70 12.11 12.43 -5.80
CA LYS A 70 13.05 12.33 -4.67
C LYS A 70 12.33 12.20 -3.33
N ALA A 71 11.33 13.03 -3.08
CA ALA A 71 10.51 12.97 -1.87
C ALA A 71 9.82 11.60 -1.74
N HIS A 72 9.27 11.09 -2.85
CA HIS A 72 8.67 9.75 -2.88
C HIS A 72 9.70 8.65 -2.64
N HIS A 73 10.88 8.73 -3.26
CA HIS A 73 11.97 7.77 -3.04
C HIS A 73 12.39 7.71 -1.57
N LYS A 74 12.51 8.87 -0.91
CA LYS A 74 12.84 8.96 0.51
C LYS A 74 11.76 8.34 1.40
N LEU A 75 10.50 8.66 1.13
CA LEU A 75 9.35 8.12 1.86
C LEU A 75 9.17 6.61 1.72
N VAL A 76 9.44 6.06 0.54
CA VAL A 76 9.11 4.68 0.21
C VAL A 76 10.32 3.77 0.37
N ARG A 77 11.49 4.16 -0.13
CA ARG A 77 12.68 3.30 -0.17
C ARG A 77 13.63 3.59 0.98
N GLU A 78 14.05 4.83 1.16
CA GLU A 78 15.05 5.18 2.20
C GLU A 78 14.50 5.00 3.61
N SER A 79 13.20 5.16 3.81
CA SER A 79 12.51 4.88 5.08
C SER A 79 12.46 3.38 5.43
N GLY A 80 12.76 2.49 4.48
CA GLY A 80 12.63 1.04 4.63
C GLY A 80 11.20 0.51 4.46
N VAL A 81 10.20 1.35 4.17
CA VAL A 81 8.81 0.92 3.99
C VAL A 81 8.68 -0.10 2.84
N ALA A 82 9.34 0.14 1.70
CA ALA A 82 9.32 -0.74 0.54
C ALA A 82 9.69 -2.19 0.88
N ASP A 83 10.81 -2.36 1.58
CA ASP A 83 11.38 -3.67 1.89
C ASP A 83 10.70 -4.30 3.12
N GLY A 84 10.32 -3.48 4.12
CA GLY A 84 9.68 -3.93 5.35
C GLY A 84 8.29 -4.50 5.15
N TYR A 85 7.61 -4.12 4.07
CA TYR A 85 6.22 -4.52 3.78
C TYR A 85 6.04 -5.27 2.45
N LEU A 86 7.12 -5.82 1.90
CA LEU A 86 7.09 -6.57 0.62
C LEU A 86 6.02 -7.67 0.57
N TYR A 87 5.75 -8.31 1.70
CA TYR A 87 4.75 -9.39 1.84
C TYR A 87 3.52 -9.00 2.67
N ASP A 88 3.40 -7.72 3.06
CA ASP A 88 2.25 -7.18 3.79
C ASP A 88 1.84 -5.81 3.24
N PRO A 89 1.26 -5.77 2.03
CA PRO A 89 0.95 -4.51 1.36
C PRO A 89 -0.10 -3.68 2.10
N LEU A 90 -1.02 -4.31 2.85
CA LEU A 90 -2.04 -3.60 3.62
C LEU A 90 -1.42 -2.78 4.74
N CYS A 91 -0.47 -3.37 5.47
CA CYS A 91 0.28 -2.63 6.49
C CYS A 91 1.29 -1.66 5.86
N GLY A 92 1.87 -2.00 4.71
CA GLY A 92 2.74 -1.08 3.96
C GLY A 92 2.02 0.18 3.49
N ILE A 93 0.82 0.05 2.95
CA ILE A 93 -0.02 1.19 2.57
C ILE A 93 -0.40 2.01 3.81
N GLN A 94 -0.72 1.36 4.93
CA GLN A 94 -0.99 2.06 6.18
C GLN A 94 0.22 2.88 6.67
N ALA A 95 1.43 2.30 6.61
CA ALA A 95 2.66 3.00 6.96
C ALA A 95 2.90 4.23 6.08
N LEU A 96 2.55 4.17 4.79
CA LEU A 96 2.61 5.33 3.89
C LEU A 96 1.58 6.41 4.26
N ILE A 97 0.36 6.03 4.65
CA ILE A 97 -0.67 6.98 5.11
C ILE A 97 -0.19 7.75 6.35
N GLU A 98 0.45 7.04 7.27
CA GLU A 98 0.95 7.58 8.54
C GLU A 98 2.27 8.34 8.41
N ALA A 99 2.97 8.21 7.28
CA ALA A 99 4.23 8.90 7.04
C ALA A 99 4.07 10.44 7.08
N ASP A 100 5.16 11.10 7.50
CA ASP A 100 5.22 12.56 7.56
C ASP A 100 5.51 13.17 6.18
N LEU A 101 4.46 13.19 5.35
CA LEU A 101 4.50 13.82 4.04
C LEU A 101 4.81 15.33 4.15
N ALA A 102 4.42 16.01 5.22
CA ALA A 102 4.69 17.44 5.35
C ALA A 102 6.20 17.70 5.48
N ALA A 103 6.93 16.85 6.22
CA ALA A 103 8.39 16.92 6.35
C ALA A 103 9.14 16.74 5.02
N GLU A 104 8.52 16.11 4.02
CA GLU A 104 9.09 15.91 2.68
C GLU A 104 8.67 17.01 1.68
N GLY A 105 8.02 18.06 2.16
CA GLY A 105 7.67 19.24 1.37
C GLY A 105 6.34 19.12 0.61
N TYR A 106 5.48 18.16 0.96
CA TYR A 106 4.12 18.12 0.42
C TYR A 106 3.24 19.17 1.13
N CYS A 107 2.50 19.97 0.35
CA CYS A 107 1.53 20.92 0.91
C CYS A 107 0.32 20.20 1.51
N VAL A 108 -0.46 20.90 2.34
CA VAL A 108 -1.64 20.35 3.04
C VAL A 108 -2.61 19.63 2.10
N ALA A 109 -2.90 20.21 0.92
CA ALA A 109 -3.79 19.62 -0.07
C ALA A 109 -3.23 18.32 -0.65
N CYS A 110 -1.94 18.28 -1.01
CA CYS A 110 -1.29 17.07 -1.54
C CYS A 110 -1.15 15.98 -0.46
N VAL A 111 -0.93 16.35 0.80
CA VAL A 111 -0.92 15.40 1.93
C VAL A 111 -2.30 14.74 2.06
N ALA A 112 -3.36 15.55 2.08
CA ALA A 112 -4.73 15.05 2.20
C ALA A 112 -5.10 14.11 1.04
N LEU A 113 -4.86 14.54 -0.20
CA LEU A 113 -5.15 13.74 -1.39
C LEU A 113 -4.38 12.41 -1.42
N ARG A 114 -3.09 12.42 -1.10
CA ARG A 114 -2.26 11.20 -1.05
C ARG A 114 -2.79 10.21 -0.02
N ARG A 115 -3.11 10.69 1.18
CA ARG A 115 -3.69 9.85 2.24
C ARG A 115 -5.03 9.26 1.83
N GLU A 116 -5.90 10.05 1.20
CA GLU A 116 -7.18 9.57 0.69
C GLU A 116 -7.00 8.48 -0.38
N ILE A 117 -6.13 8.69 -1.36
CA ILE A 117 -5.87 7.70 -2.42
C ILE A 117 -5.32 6.40 -1.85
N TRP A 118 -4.37 6.48 -0.91
CA TRP A 118 -3.82 5.30 -0.26
C TRP A 118 -4.85 4.61 0.64
N ALA A 119 -5.69 5.36 1.36
CA ALA A 119 -6.77 4.79 2.16
C ALA A 119 -7.78 4.03 1.29
N ASN A 120 -8.25 4.65 0.21
CA ASN A 120 -9.15 4.03 -0.76
C ASN A 120 -8.53 2.79 -1.41
N ARG A 121 -7.22 2.83 -1.70
CA ARG A 121 -6.51 1.67 -2.24
C ARG A 121 -6.43 0.54 -1.21
N ARG A 122 -6.13 0.85 0.05
CA ARG A 122 -6.07 -0.13 1.14
C ARG A 122 -7.42 -0.81 1.35
N GLU A 123 -8.50 -0.04 1.33
CA GLU A 123 -9.87 -0.57 1.46
C GLU A 123 -10.21 -1.49 0.30
N LYS A 124 -9.97 -1.08 -0.95
CA LYS A 124 -10.18 -1.93 -2.13
C LYS A 124 -9.39 -3.24 -2.09
N VAL A 125 -8.16 -3.21 -1.57
CA VAL A 125 -7.34 -4.41 -1.39
C VAL A 125 -7.99 -5.33 -0.37
N TRP A 126 -8.45 -4.78 0.75
CA TRP A 126 -9.14 -5.53 1.80
C TRP A 126 -10.40 -6.21 1.26
N ASP A 127 -11.25 -5.47 0.55
CA ASP A 127 -12.49 -5.97 -0.01
C ASP A 127 -12.27 -7.08 -1.05
N ASN A 128 -11.15 -7.05 -1.77
CA ASN A 128 -10.81 -8.06 -2.76
C ASN A 128 -10.13 -9.31 -2.18
N LEU A 129 -9.76 -9.33 -0.89
CA LEU A 129 -9.07 -10.48 -0.30
C LEU A 129 -9.90 -11.76 -0.40
N ASP A 130 -11.20 -11.69 -0.12
CA ASP A 130 -12.08 -12.86 -0.19
C ASP A 130 -12.09 -13.45 -1.61
N ILE A 131 -12.17 -12.59 -2.63
CA ILE A 131 -12.11 -12.98 -4.04
C ILE A 131 -10.76 -13.62 -4.38
N TRP A 132 -9.65 -13.05 -3.90
CA TRP A 132 -8.32 -13.55 -4.20
C TRP A 132 -8.01 -14.88 -3.49
N PHE A 133 -8.58 -15.09 -2.31
CA PHE A 133 -8.54 -16.36 -1.60
C PHE A 133 -9.60 -17.36 -2.06
N GLY A 134 -10.54 -16.96 -2.92
CA GLY A 134 -11.63 -17.82 -3.40
C GLY A 134 -12.62 -18.19 -2.29
N LEU A 135 -12.86 -17.26 -1.36
CA LEU A 135 -13.77 -17.39 -0.22
C LEU A 135 -15.15 -16.78 -0.53
N ASP A 136 -15.29 -16.12 -1.67
CA ASP A 136 -16.53 -15.60 -2.24
C ASP A 136 -17.39 -16.76 -2.77
N GLY A 137 -18.26 -17.29 -1.90
CA GLY A 137 -19.23 -18.35 -2.16
C GLY A 137 -20.52 -18.19 -1.38
#